data_AF-I2C0Q1-F1
#
_entry.id   AF-I2C0Q1-F1
#
_cell.length_a   1.000
_cell.length_b   1.000
_cell.length_c   1.000
_cell.angle_alpha   90.00
_cell.angle_beta   90.00
_cell.angle_gamma   90.00
#
_symmetry.space_group_name_H-M   'P 1'
#
loop_
_entity.id
_entity.type
_entity.pdbx_description
1 polymer ?
#
loop_
_entity_poly.entity_id
_entity_poly.type
_entity_poly.pdbx_seq_one_letter_code
_entity_poly.pdbx_strand_id
1 'polypeptide(L)'
;MVRHEKLEIPASKLKREIADILKREGFIRDVEFVEDSKQGIIRVFLKYGQNNERVITGLKRISKPGLRVYAKSNEVPRVLNGLGIAIISTSQGVLTDKEARAKQAGGEVLAYVW
;
A
#
# COMPACT_ATOMS: atom_id res chain seq x y z
N MET A 1 -15.46 -11.88 4.78
CA MET A 1 -14.00 -11.74 5.03
C MET A 1 -13.65 -12.48 6.30
N VAL A 2 -12.71 -13.41 6.21
CA VAL A 2 -12.23 -14.25 7.33
C VAL A 2 -11.08 -13.53 8.03
N ARG A 3 -11.07 -13.53 9.37
CA ARG A 3 -10.10 -12.79 10.21
C ARG A 3 -8.78 -13.58 10.37
N HIS A 4 -8.08 -13.82 9.27
CA HIS A 4 -6.77 -14.46 9.34
C HIS A 4 -5.75 -13.54 10.04
N GLU A 5 -4.84 -14.12 10.82
CA GLU A 5 -3.77 -13.36 11.47
C GLU A 5 -2.67 -12.95 10.49
N LYS A 6 -2.44 -13.79 9.48
CA LYS A 6 -1.41 -13.61 8.47
C LYS A 6 -1.87 -14.11 7.11
N LEU A 7 -1.24 -13.59 6.06
CA LEU A 7 -1.34 -14.12 4.70
C LEU A 7 0.04 -14.16 4.04
N GLU A 8 0.16 -14.96 3.00
CA GLU A 8 1.37 -15.09 2.19
C GLU A 8 1.05 -14.78 0.73
N ILE A 9 1.91 -13.99 0.09
CA ILE A 9 1.78 -13.63 -1.33
C ILE A 9 3.12 -13.82 -2.04
N PRO A 10 3.13 -14.17 -3.35
CA PRO A 10 4.37 -14.24 -4.11
C PRO A 10 5.05 -12.88 -4.18
N ALA A 11 6.34 -12.83 -3.90
CA ALA A 11 7.09 -11.58 -3.81
C ALA A 11 7.33 -10.95 -5.19
N SER A 12 7.33 -9.63 -5.21
CA SER A 12 7.79 -8.79 -6.31
C SER A 12 8.25 -7.47 -5.73
N LYS A 13 9.20 -6.78 -6.38
CA LYS A 13 9.74 -5.50 -5.89
C LYS A 13 8.65 -4.51 -5.48
N LEU A 14 7.65 -4.33 -6.35
CA LEU A 14 6.52 -3.44 -6.09
C LEU A 14 5.67 -3.87 -4.88
N LYS A 15 5.39 -5.17 -4.72
CA LYS A 15 4.62 -5.65 -3.57
C LYS A 15 5.39 -5.47 -2.26
N ARG A 16 6.72 -5.59 -2.29
CA ARG A 16 7.58 -5.34 -1.13
C ARG A 16 7.47 -3.88 -0.68
N GLU A 17 7.66 -2.95 -1.62
CA GLU A 17 7.55 -1.50 -1.33
C GLU A 17 6.16 -1.13 -0.80
N ILE A 18 5.09 -1.69 -1.38
CA ILE A 18 3.71 -1.48 -0.89
C ILE A 18 3.56 -2.01 0.54
N ALA A 19 4.04 -3.22 0.83
CA ALA A 19 3.92 -3.81 2.16
C ALA A 19 4.72 -3.02 3.21
N ASP A 20 5.90 -2.52 2.86
CA ASP A 20 6.72 -1.68 3.74
C ASP A 20 6.01 -0.36 4.06
N ILE A 21 5.36 0.28 3.07
CA ILE A 21 4.52 1.46 3.29
C ILE A 21 3.36 1.14 4.24
N LEU A 22 2.65 0.04 4.01
CA LEU A 22 1.53 -0.36 4.88
C LEU A 22 1.97 -0.60 6.33
N LYS A 23 3.18 -1.15 6.54
CA LYS A 23 3.76 -1.33 7.87
C LYS A 23 4.10 0.02 8.52
N ARG A 24 4.78 0.90 7.79
CA ARG A 24 5.19 2.23 8.28
C ARG A 24 4.00 3.13 8.61
N GLU A 25 2.93 3.07 7.80
CA GLU A 25 1.67 3.80 8.05
C GLU A 25 0.78 3.11 9.09
N GLY A 26 1.19 1.93 9.60
CA GLY A 26 0.54 1.26 10.71
C GLY A 26 -0.74 0.49 10.37
N PHE A 27 -1.00 0.23 9.08
CA PHE A 27 -2.14 -0.56 8.59
C PHE A 27 -1.97 -2.06 8.82
N ILE A 28 -0.73 -2.55 8.74
CA ILE A 28 -0.37 -3.94 9.07
C ILE A 28 0.54 -3.97 10.29
N ARG A 29 0.58 -5.11 10.97
CA ARG A 29 1.41 -5.29 12.16
C ARG A 29 2.86 -5.46 11.75
N ASP A 30 3.10 -6.34 10.78
CA ASP A 30 4.44 -6.65 10.32
C ASP A 30 4.44 -7.27 8.92
N VAL A 31 5.62 -7.26 8.28
CA VAL A 31 5.89 -7.95 7.02
C VAL A 31 7.27 -8.62 7.07
N GLU A 32 7.32 -9.87 6.62
CA GLU A 32 8.54 -10.66 6.47
C GLU A 32 8.75 -11.05 5.01
N PHE A 33 10.01 -11.09 4.58
CA PHE A 33 10.42 -11.63 3.29
C PHE A 33 11.08 -12.98 3.51
N VAL A 34 10.44 -14.04 2.99
CA VAL A 34 10.90 -15.41 3.12
C VAL A 34 11.44 -15.87 1.77
N GLU A 35 12.69 -16.34 1.75
CA GLU A 35 13.30 -16.91 0.55
C GLU A 35 12.79 -18.35 0.35
N ASP A 36 12.39 -18.69 -0.86
CA ASP A 36 11.79 -20.00 -1.22
C ASP A 36 12.53 -20.68 -2.38
N SER A 37 13.77 -20.26 -2.64
CA SER A 37 14.58 -20.65 -3.80
C SER A 37 13.91 -20.35 -5.17
N LYS A 38 12.90 -19.48 -5.19
CA LYS A 38 12.22 -18.98 -6.39
C LYS A 38 12.18 -17.45 -6.36
N GLN A 39 10.99 -16.86 -6.43
CA GLN A 39 10.80 -15.41 -6.41
C GLN A 39 10.68 -14.83 -4.99
N GLY A 40 10.62 -15.68 -3.97
CA GLY A 40 10.36 -15.32 -2.58
C GLY A 40 8.88 -15.17 -2.25
N ILE A 41 8.59 -15.17 -0.95
CA ILE A 41 7.26 -14.98 -0.39
C ILE A 41 7.27 -13.73 0.51
N ILE A 42 6.22 -12.92 0.42
CA ILE A 42 5.93 -11.84 1.36
C ILE A 42 4.88 -12.37 2.34
N ARG A 43 5.27 -12.52 3.60
CA ARG A 43 4.35 -12.87 4.68
C ARG A 43 3.91 -11.60 5.39
N VAL A 44 2.62 -11.32 5.35
CA VAL A 44 2.02 -10.12 5.94
C VAL A 44 1.25 -10.52 7.20
N PHE A 45 1.53 -9.87 8.32
CA PHE A 45 0.80 -10.01 9.57
C PHE A 45 -0.22 -8.86 9.70
N LEU A 46 -1.50 -9.21 9.71
CA LEU A 46 -2.58 -8.24 9.78
C LEU A 46 -2.69 -7.64 11.19
N LYS A 47 -3.12 -6.38 11.25
CA LYS A 47 -3.34 -5.66 12.50
C LYS A 47 -4.83 -5.58 12.80
N TYR A 48 -5.17 -5.93 14.03
CA TYR A 48 -6.51 -5.78 14.59
C TYR A 48 -6.43 -4.94 15.86
N GLY A 49 -7.41 -4.07 16.06
CA GLY A 49 -7.53 -3.22 17.24
C GLY A 49 -8.14 -3.95 18.44
N GLN A 50 -8.49 -3.17 19.46
CA GLN A 50 -9.28 -3.68 20.59
C GLN A 50 -10.61 -4.25 20.06
N ASN A 51 -11.13 -5.27 20.74
CA ASN A 51 -12.37 -5.97 20.33
C ASN A 51 -12.32 -6.59 18.91
N ASN A 52 -11.13 -6.88 18.38
CA ASN A 52 -10.91 -7.44 17.04
C ASN A 52 -11.45 -6.55 15.90
N GLU A 53 -11.44 -5.23 16.08
CA GLU A 53 -11.73 -4.28 15.01
C GLU A 53 -10.64 -4.30 13.94
N ARG A 54 -11.02 -4.12 12.68
CA ARG A 54 -10.05 -4.11 11.57
C ARG A 54 -9.42 -2.74 11.46
N VAL A 55 -8.09 -2.69 11.38
CA VAL A 55 -7.38 -1.44 11.10
C VAL A 55 -7.55 -1.02 9.62
N ILE A 56 -7.54 -1.98 8.70
CA ILE A 56 -7.86 -1.74 7.29
C ILE A 56 -9.37 -1.90 7.11
N THR A 57 -10.06 -0.81 6.78
CA THR A 57 -11.50 -0.80 6.51
C THR A 57 -11.80 -0.91 5.01
N GLY A 58 -10.88 -0.48 4.15
CA GLY A 58 -11.03 -0.48 2.70
C GLY A 58 -9.70 -0.53 1.96
N LEU A 59 -9.71 -1.24 0.83
CA LEU A 59 -8.60 -1.25 -0.13
C LEU A 59 -9.17 -1.20 -1.54
N LYS A 60 -8.68 -0.27 -2.36
CA LYS A 60 -9.16 -0.08 -3.73
C LYS A 60 -8.00 0.13 -4.68
N ARG A 61 -7.86 -0.75 -5.67
CA ARG A 61 -6.92 -0.55 -6.78
C ARG A 61 -7.45 0.51 -7.74
N ILE A 62 -6.65 1.52 -8.03
CA ILE A 62 -7.00 2.66 -8.88
C ILE A 62 -6.48 2.42 -10.29
N SER A 63 -5.16 2.38 -10.48
CA SER A 63 -4.58 2.06 -11.79
C SER A 63 -4.66 0.56 -12.09
N LYS A 64 -5.22 0.22 -13.25
CA LYS A 64 -5.40 -1.14 -13.75
C LYS A 64 -4.74 -1.28 -15.13
N PRO A 65 -4.34 -2.50 -15.56
CA PRO A 65 -3.68 -2.68 -16.86
C PRO A 65 -4.46 -2.11 -18.06
N GLY A 66 -5.80 -2.19 -18.05
CA GLY A 66 -6.65 -1.65 -19.11
C GLY A 66 -6.96 -0.14 -19.00
N LEU A 67 -6.66 0.49 -17.86
CA LEU A 67 -6.81 1.93 -17.68
C LEU A 67 -5.82 2.42 -16.61
N ARG A 68 -4.72 3.02 -17.08
CA ARG A 68 -3.69 3.59 -16.22
C ARG A 68 -4.13 4.96 -15.71
N VAL A 69 -3.95 5.19 -14.42
CA VAL A 69 -4.33 6.45 -13.77
C VAL A 69 -3.07 7.14 -13.27
N TYR A 70 -2.82 8.33 -13.80
CA TYR A 70 -1.68 9.17 -13.41
C TYR A 70 -2.17 10.48 -12.82
N ALA A 71 -1.41 11.02 -11.88
CA ALA A 71 -1.66 12.33 -11.28
C ALA A 71 -0.39 13.19 -11.36
N LYS A 72 -0.55 14.45 -11.73
CA LYS A 72 0.51 15.45 -11.57
C LYS A 72 0.75 15.72 -10.08
N SER A 73 1.89 16.32 -9.74
CA SER A 73 2.25 16.62 -8.35
C SER A 73 1.23 17.49 -7.60
N ASN A 74 0.57 18.40 -8.32
CA ASN A 74 -0.50 19.26 -7.80
C ASN A 74 -1.90 18.60 -7.81
N GLU A 75 -2.04 17.44 -8.45
CA GLU A 75 -3.29 16.69 -8.61
C GLU A 75 -3.29 15.39 -7.80
N VAL A 76 -2.27 15.20 -6.94
CA VAL A 76 -2.17 14.03 -6.06
C VAL A 76 -3.43 13.91 -5.18
N PRO A 77 -4.17 12.79 -5.28
CA PRO A 77 -5.45 12.64 -4.60
C PRO A 77 -5.28 12.53 -3.09
N ARG A 78 -6.30 12.99 -2.34
CA ARG A 78 -6.41 12.77 -0.90
C ARG A 78 -7.50 11.73 -0.63
N VAL A 79 -7.19 10.73 0.19
CA VAL A 79 -8.13 9.67 0.56
C VAL A 79 -8.80 10.03 1.89
N LEU A 80 -10.13 10.04 1.92
CA LEU A 80 -10.94 10.38 3.10
C LEU A 80 -10.46 11.67 3.81
N ASN A 81 -10.22 12.74 3.05
CA ASN A 81 -9.70 14.01 3.57
C ASN A 81 -8.40 13.90 4.40
N GLY A 82 -7.59 12.86 4.15
CA GLY A 82 -6.30 12.62 4.82
C GLY A 82 -6.32 11.54 5.91
N LEU A 83 -7.48 10.91 6.15
CA LEU A 83 -7.61 9.76 7.06
C LEU A 83 -7.11 8.45 6.43
N GLY A 84 -7.17 8.33 5.10
CA GLY A 84 -6.55 7.23 4.36
C GLY A 84 -5.27 7.68 3.64
N ILE A 85 -4.67 6.74 2.93
CA ILE A 85 -3.49 7.00 2.09
C ILE A 85 -3.77 6.64 0.63
N ALA A 86 -3.17 7.38 -0.29
CA ALA A 86 -2.96 6.88 -1.65
C ALA A 86 -1.51 6.44 -1.83
N ILE A 87 -1.33 5.32 -2.52
CA ILE A 87 -0.02 4.78 -2.87
C ILE A 87 0.28 5.16 -4.32
N ILE A 88 1.40 5.85 -4.53
CA ILE A 88 1.74 6.49 -5.80
C ILE A 88 3.11 5.99 -6.24
N SER A 89 3.20 5.43 -7.44
CA SER A 89 4.46 5.09 -8.08
C SER A 89 5.03 6.32 -8.78
N THR A 90 6.13 6.85 -8.26
CA THR A 90 6.82 8.02 -8.82
C THR A 90 8.17 7.63 -9.42
N SER A 91 8.84 8.54 -10.11
CA SER A 91 10.23 8.33 -10.58
C SER A 91 11.24 8.18 -9.43
N GLN A 92 10.88 8.60 -8.21
CA GLN A 92 11.72 8.51 -7.01
C GLN A 92 11.38 7.29 -6.14
N GLY A 93 10.55 6.36 -6.63
CA GLY A 93 10.06 5.19 -5.91
C GLY A 93 8.57 5.28 -5.57
N VAL A 94 8.07 4.28 -4.84
CA VAL A 94 6.68 4.24 -4.38
C VAL A 94 6.55 5.07 -3.10
N LEU A 95 5.60 6.00 -3.09
CA LEU A 95 5.40 6.98 -2.02
C LEU A 95 3.93 7.01 -1.58
N THR A 96 3.68 7.51 -0.38
CA THR A 96 2.34 7.95 0.03
C THR A 96 1.95 9.27 -0.64
N ASP A 97 0.67 9.61 -0.67
CA ASP A 97 0.18 10.90 -1.18
C ASP A 97 0.76 12.09 -0.41
N LYS A 98 1.00 11.94 0.90
CA LYS A 98 1.63 12.98 1.73
C LYS A 98 3.08 13.20 1.31
N GLU A 99 3.85 12.13 1.17
CA GLU A 99 5.25 12.19 0.73
C GLU A 99 5.39 12.72 -0.70
N ALA A 100 4.52 12.28 -1.62
CA ALA A 100 4.51 12.73 -3.01
C ALA A 100 4.24 14.24 -3.10
N ARG A 101 3.27 14.76 -2.32
CA ARG A 101 3.00 16.20 -2.24
C ARG A 101 4.18 16.99 -1.65
N ALA A 102 4.79 16.48 -0.59
CA ALA A 102 5.96 17.13 0.03
C ALA A 102 7.15 17.23 -0.93
N LYS A 103 7.35 16.20 -1.77
CA LYS A 103 8.42 16.15 -2.78
C LYS A 103 8.04 16.77 -4.12
N GLN A 104 6.84 17.32 -4.24
CA GLN A 104 6.28 17.83 -5.50
C GLN A 104 6.40 16.81 -6.66
N ALA A 105 6.20 15.53 -6.34
CA ALA A 105 6.29 14.42 -7.29
C ALA A 105 4.89 13.95 -7.72
N GLY A 106 4.69 13.81 -9.03
CA GLY A 106 3.54 13.10 -9.61
C GLY A 106 3.86 11.62 -9.87
N GLY A 107 2.90 10.88 -10.40
CA GLY A 107 3.10 9.47 -10.70
C GLY A 107 1.83 8.68 -11.02
N GLU A 108 1.98 7.36 -11.12
CA GLU A 108 0.86 6.43 -11.27
C GLU A 108 0.17 6.21 -9.91
N VAL A 109 -1.14 6.41 -9.86
CA VAL A 109 -1.94 6.18 -8.64
C VAL A 109 -2.30 4.69 -8.57
N LEU A 110 -1.59 3.93 -7.74
CA LEU A 110 -1.71 2.48 -7.69
C LEU A 110 -2.97 2.04 -6.96
N ALA A 111 -3.13 2.49 -5.72
CA ALA A 111 -4.19 2.05 -4.83
C ALA A 111 -4.47 3.06 -3.72
N TYR A 112 -5.67 2.98 -3.17
CA TYR A 112 -6.10 3.68 -1.97
C TYR A 112 -6.32 2.67 -0.84
N VAL A 113 -5.97 3.07 0.38
CA VAL A 113 -6.14 2.27 1.59
C VAL A 113 -6.67 3.18 2.71
N TRP A 114 -7.66 2.69 3.44
CA TRP A 114 -8.28 3.36 4.59
C TRP A 114 -8.92 2.35 5.54
#